data_AF-A0A239QTS2-F1
#
_entry.id   AF-A0A239QTS2-F1
#
_cell.length_a   1.000
_cell.length_b   1.000
_cell.length_c   1.000
_cell.angle_alpha   90.00
_cell.angle_beta   90.00
_cell.angle_gamma   90.00
#
_symmetry.space_group_name_H-M   'P 1'
#
loop_
_entity.id
_entity.type
_entity.pdbx_description
1 polymer ?
#
loop_
_entity_poly.entity_id
_entity_poly.type
_entity_poly.pdbx_seq_one_letter_code
_entity_poly.pdbx_strand_id
1 'polypeptide(L)'
;MYPREDFTRAVRVTPASTDAAPLTFVFTNFPGIDVHAGALLDEHFPSCGCDACDETWESCAESLEELVTAVVSGGFAEEVTLRRRLSVKSSLTYPNGSRSGEGDPGPIPTARLRDAATRLAALPNGWTPWPSLT
;
A
#
# COMPACT_ATOMS: atom_id res chain seq x y z
N MET A 1 14.83 6.95 9.96
CA MET A 1 14.66 7.03 8.49
C MET A 1 15.95 6.51 7.89
N TYR A 2 15.98 5.25 7.47
CA TYR A 2 17.10 4.77 6.66
C TYR A 2 17.13 5.61 5.38
N PRO A 3 18.32 5.95 4.83
CA PRO A 3 18.41 6.54 3.50
C PRO A 3 17.58 5.66 2.57
N ARG A 4 16.68 6.27 1.78
CA ARG A 4 16.04 5.51 0.70
C ARG A 4 17.17 4.98 -0.14
N GLU A 5 17.25 3.66 -0.25
CA GLU A 5 18.24 3.06 -1.10
C GLU A 5 18.10 3.57 -2.52
N ASP A 6 19.21 3.60 -3.25
CA ASP A 6 19.17 3.84 -4.68
C ASP A 6 18.20 2.81 -5.31
N PHE A 7 17.17 3.31 -6.00
CA PHE A 7 16.22 2.47 -6.72
C PHE A 7 16.66 2.32 -8.18
N THR A 8 16.43 1.15 -8.76
CA THR A 8 16.76 0.87 -10.16
C THR A 8 15.63 1.25 -11.10
N ARG A 9 14.39 1.00 -10.68
CA ARG A 9 13.20 1.11 -11.53
C ARG A 9 11.95 1.30 -10.68
N ALA A 10 11.04 2.14 -11.17
CA ALA A 10 9.67 2.21 -10.68
C ALA A 10 8.69 1.85 -11.81
N VAL A 11 7.68 1.03 -11.50
CA VAL A 11 6.61 0.65 -12.44
C VAL A 11 5.28 0.95 -11.78
N ARG A 12 4.53 1.87 -12.37
CA ARG A 12 3.16 2.17 -11.94
C ARG A 12 2.16 1.51 -12.87
N VAL A 13 1.27 0.71 -12.30
CA VAL A 13 0.14 0.10 -12.98
C VAL A 13 -1.11 0.85 -12.54
N THR A 14 -1.79 1.45 -13.52
CA THR A 14 -2.96 2.30 -13.28
C THR A 14 -4.19 1.61 -13.87
N PRO A 15 -5.18 1.21 -13.07
CA PRO A 15 -6.41 0.63 -13.58
C PRO A 15 -7.20 1.66 -14.39
N ALA A 16 -8.03 1.20 -15.34
CA ALA A 16 -8.86 2.08 -16.15
C ALA A 16 -9.96 2.81 -15.33
N SER A 17 -10.43 2.17 -14.25
CA SER A 17 -11.32 2.81 -13.27
C SER A 17 -10.50 3.68 -12.33
N THR A 18 -10.88 4.95 -12.19
CA THR A 18 -10.28 5.86 -11.20
C THR A 18 -10.61 5.49 -9.76
N ASP A 19 -11.64 4.66 -9.55
CA ASP A 19 -12.09 4.14 -8.25
C ASP A 19 -11.36 2.87 -7.82
N ALA A 20 -10.54 2.29 -8.69
CA ALA A 20 -9.65 1.20 -8.36
C ALA A 20 -8.26 1.74 -7.94
N ALA A 21 -7.68 1.16 -6.89
CA ALA A 21 -6.40 1.59 -6.35
C ALA A 21 -5.26 1.30 -7.35
N PRO A 22 -4.43 2.30 -7.72
CA PRO A 22 -3.21 2.05 -8.47
C PRO A 22 -2.18 1.30 -7.61
N LEU A 23 -1.27 0.60 -8.28
CA LEU A 23 -0.10 -0.03 -7.67
C LEU A 23 1.17 0.54 -8.28
N THR A 24 2.16 0.89 -7.45
CA THR A 24 3.50 1.27 -7.90
C THR A 24 4.51 0.36 -7.24
N PHE A 25 5.28 -0.36 -8.05
CA PHE A 25 6.37 -1.22 -7.61
C PHE A 25 7.69 -0.47 -7.81
N VAL A 26 8.50 -0.35 -6.76
CA VAL A 26 9.81 0.28 -6.79
C VAL A 26 10.86 -0.77 -6.45
N PHE A 27 11.73 -1.05 -7.41
CA PHE A 27 12.80 -2.04 -7.28
C PHE A 27 14.06 -1.36 -6.73
N THR A 28 14.61 -1.87 -5.63
CA THR A 28 15.79 -1.30 -4.94
C THR A 28 17.10 -1.97 -5.38
N ASN A 29 18.24 -1.38 -5.02
CA ASN A 29 19.57 -1.93 -5.31
C ASN A 29 19.98 -3.07 -4.36
N PHE A 30 19.63 -3.01 -3.07
CA PHE A 30 19.56 -4.20 -2.21
C PHE A 30 18.30 -4.98 -2.59
N PRO A 31 18.26 -6.33 -2.51
CA PRO A 31 17.14 -7.11 -3.04
C PRO A 31 15.87 -6.89 -2.19
N GLY A 32 15.13 -5.86 -2.56
CA GLY A 32 13.87 -5.45 -1.94
C GLY A 32 12.95 -4.76 -2.95
N ILE A 33 11.69 -4.66 -2.57
CA ILE A 33 10.63 -4.01 -3.35
C ILE A 33 9.81 -3.15 -2.42
N ASP A 34 9.65 -1.87 -2.77
CA ASP A 34 8.66 -1.00 -2.16
C ASP A 34 7.39 -1.04 -3.01
N VAL A 35 6.23 -1.11 -2.36
CA VAL A 35 4.92 -1.06 -3.01
C VAL A 35 4.12 0.10 -2.46
N HIS A 36 3.75 1.01 -3.34
CA HIS A 36 2.79 2.07 -3.06
C HIS A 36 1.42 1.65 -3.60
N ALA A 37 0.43 1.53 -2.73
CA ALA A 37 -0.94 1.14 -3.06
C ALA A 37 -1.94 2.26 -2.73
N GLY A 38 -2.87 2.52 -3.64
CA GLY A 38 -3.93 3.51 -3.41
C GLY A 38 -3.39 4.92 -3.24
N ALA A 39 -3.80 5.58 -2.16
CA ALA A 39 -3.44 6.97 -1.88
C ALA A 39 -2.23 7.09 -0.92
N LEU A 40 -2.14 6.21 0.09
CA LEU A 40 -1.28 6.40 1.26
C LEU A 40 -0.55 5.14 1.75
N LEU A 41 -0.96 3.94 1.34
CA LEU A 41 -0.29 2.71 1.80
C LEU A 41 1.07 2.52 1.11
N ASP A 42 2.12 2.50 1.92
CA ASP A 42 3.49 2.21 1.53
C ASP A 42 3.95 0.96 2.30
N GLU A 43 4.31 -0.11 1.58
CA GLU A 43 4.79 -1.37 2.14
C GLU A 43 6.17 -1.71 1.56
N HIS A 44 7.01 -2.37 2.36
CA HIS A 44 8.39 -2.71 2.00
C HIS A 44 8.59 -4.21 2.19
N PHE A 45 9.25 -4.84 1.22
CA PHE A 45 9.56 -6.27 1.24
C PHE A 45 11.05 -6.48 0.95
N PRO A 46 11.86 -7.02 1.89
CA PRO A 46 11.49 -7.39 3.25
C PRO A 46 11.05 -6.19 4.10
N SER A 47 10.16 -6.44 5.06
CA SER A 47 9.71 -5.42 6.03
C SER A 47 10.81 -5.05 7.03
N CYS A 48 11.75 -5.96 7.24
CA CYS A 48 12.88 -5.82 8.15
C CYS A 48 14.20 -6.12 7.41
N GLY A 49 15.04 -5.11 7.20
CA GLY A 49 16.36 -5.28 6.58
C GLY A 49 17.46 -5.82 7.53
N CYS A 50 17.10 -6.33 8.71
CA CYS A 50 18.08 -6.84 9.67
C CYS A 50 18.30 -8.35 9.49
N ASP A 51 19.53 -8.80 9.75
CA ASP A 51 19.94 -10.20 9.68
C ASP A 51 19.42 -11.07 10.83
N ALA A 52 18.75 -10.45 11.81
CA ALA A 52 18.17 -11.12 12.98
C ALA A 52 16.66 -11.41 12.83
N CYS A 53 16.01 -10.92 11.77
CA CYS A 53 14.61 -11.21 11.48
C CYS A 53 14.52 -12.57 10.76
N ASP A 54 13.58 -13.44 11.16
CA ASP A 54 13.30 -14.73 10.50
C ASP A 54 12.51 -14.58 9.18
N GLU A 55 12.53 -13.38 8.58
CA GLU A 55 11.82 -13.07 7.34
C GLU A 55 12.54 -13.76 6.16
N THR A 56 11.83 -14.66 5.48
CA THR A 56 12.36 -15.40 4.32
C THR A 56 11.84 -14.79 3.03
N TRP A 57 12.56 -15.01 1.92
CA TRP A 57 12.11 -14.53 0.61
C TRP A 57 10.74 -15.10 0.22
N GLU A 58 10.41 -16.33 0.63
CA GLU A 58 9.08 -16.93 0.43
C GLU A 58 8.00 -16.15 1.17
N SER A 59 8.23 -15.84 2.45
CA SER A 59 7.27 -15.07 3.27
C SER A 59 7.06 -13.65 2.74
N CYS A 60 8.12 -13.01 2.20
CA CYS A 60 8.00 -11.73 1.52
C CYS A 60 7.17 -11.83 0.25
N ALA A 61 7.41 -12.87 -0.57
CA ALA A 61 6.67 -13.09 -1.82
C ALA A 61 5.19 -13.37 -1.55
N GLU A 62 4.87 -14.18 -0.54
CA GLU A 62 3.49 -14.43 -0.11
C GLU A 62 2.82 -13.14 0.37
N SER A 63 3.48 -12.36 1.24
CA SER A 63 2.93 -11.10 1.73
C SER A 63 2.72 -10.06 0.62
N LEU A 64 3.61 -10.04 -0.38
CA LEU A 64 3.46 -9.21 -1.59
C LEU A 64 2.27 -9.68 -2.43
N GLU A 65 2.09 -10.99 -2.62
CA GLU A 65 0.96 -11.57 -3.34
C GLU A 65 -0.38 -11.25 -2.65
N GLU A 66 -0.43 -11.37 -1.32
CA GLU A 66 -1.60 -11.02 -0.52
C GLU A 66 -1.97 -9.54 -0.67
N LEU A 67 -0.98 -8.64 -0.60
CA LEU A 67 -1.17 -7.20 -0.82
C LEU A 67 -1.73 -6.92 -2.23
N VAL A 68 -1.08 -7.46 -3.27
CA VAL A 68 -1.51 -7.24 -4.66
C VAL A 68 -2.91 -7.81 -4.90
N THR A 69 -3.19 -9.01 -4.37
CA THR A 69 -4.49 -9.66 -4.51
C THR A 69 -5.59 -8.86 -3.84
N ALA A 70 -5.37 -8.37 -2.62
CA ALA A 70 -6.33 -7.52 -1.92
C ALA A 70 -6.65 -6.24 -2.70
N VAL A 71 -5.63 -5.61 -3.29
CA VAL A 71 -5.82 -4.38 -4.09
C VAL A 71 -6.58 -4.67 -5.39
N VAL A 72 -6.14 -5.66 -6.15
CA VAL A 72 -6.72 -5.99 -7.48
C VAL A 72 -8.15 -6.51 -7.34
N SER A 73 -8.45 -7.28 -6.29
CA SER A 73 -9.80 -7.81 -6.02
C SER A 73 -10.76 -6.82 -5.36
N GLY A 74 -10.31 -5.60 -5.03
CA GLY A 74 -11.14 -4.59 -4.36
C GLY A 74 -11.33 -4.85 -2.86
N GLY A 75 -10.51 -5.70 -2.26
CA GLY A 75 -10.45 -5.94 -0.82
C GLY A 75 -9.62 -4.90 -0.06
N PHE A 76 -9.27 -3.77 -0.67
CA PHE A 76 -8.43 -2.74 -0.07
C PHE A 76 -9.20 -1.47 0.28
N ALA A 77 -9.08 -0.99 1.51
CA ALA A 77 -9.63 0.28 1.96
C ALA A 77 -8.60 1.08 2.77
N GLU A 78 -8.71 2.40 2.67
CA GLU A 78 -7.89 3.36 3.41
C GLU A 78 -8.81 4.40 4.06
N GLU A 79 -8.43 4.89 5.24
CA GLU A 79 -9.14 5.96 5.94
C GLU A 79 -8.13 6.95 6.53
N VAL A 80 -8.46 8.25 6.43
CA VAL A 80 -7.66 9.34 7.03
C VAL A 80 -8.49 10.01 8.11
N THR A 81 -8.00 9.98 9.36
CA THR A 81 -8.58 10.73 10.46
C THR A 81 -7.81 12.04 10.68
N LEU A 82 -8.40 13.18 10.30
CA LEU A 82 -7.83 14.53 10.46
C LEU A 82 -8.29 15.23 11.76
N ARG A 83 -8.53 14.48 12.85
CA ARG A 83 -9.06 15.03 14.12
C ARG A 83 -7.92 15.42 15.09
N ARG A 84 -8.14 15.31 16.40
CA ARG A 84 -7.17 15.69 17.45
C ARG A 84 -5.82 14.97 17.32
N ARG A 85 -5.85 13.72 16.82
CA ARG A 85 -4.67 12.97 16.42
C ARG A 85 -4.85 12.57 14.96
N LEU A 86 -3.82 12.81 14.18
CA LEU A 86 -3.76 12.41 12.79
C LEU A 86 -3.44 10.91 12.71
N SER A 87 -4.27 10.13 12.03
CA SER A 87 -3.99 8.72 11.75
C SER A 87 -4.42 8.33 10.35
N VAL A 88 -3.73 7.33 9.82
CA VAL A 88 -4.10 6.63 8.59
C VAL A 88 -4.33 5.18 8.95
N LYS A 89 -5.45 4.65 8.48
CA LYS A 89 -5.82 3.25 8.61
C LYS A 89 -5.85 2.61 7.23
N SER A 90 -5.36 1.39 7.14
CA SER A 90 -5.48 0.52 5.98
C SER A 90 -6.12 -0.81 6.38
N SER A 91 -6.89 -1.39 5.47
CA SER A 91 -7.38 -2.76 5.60
C SER A 91 -7.30 -3.47 4.25
N LEU A 92 -6.78 -4.69 4.28
CA LEU A 92 -6.59 -5.58 3.14
C LEU A 92 -7.34 -6.88 3.45
N THR A 93 -8.20 -7.30 2.53
CA THR A 93 -8.90 -8.59 2.55
C THR A 93 -8.54 -9.35 1.30
N TYR A 94 -8.15 -10.61 1.47
CA TYR A 94 -7.67 -11.48 0.41
C TYR A 94 -8.12 -12.94 0.71
N PRO A 95 -8.02 -13.89 -0.24
CA PRO A 95 -8.78 -15.15 -0.16
C PRO A 95 -8.57 -16.00 1.10
N ASN A 96 -7.35 -16.02 1.65
CA ASN A 96 -6.97 -16.81 2.82
C ASN A 96 -6.85 -15.96 4.11
N GLY A 97 -7.15 -14.65 4.08
CA GLY A 97 -6.88 -13.80 5.23
C GLY A 97 -7.28 -12.34 5.11
N SER A 98 -6.90 -11.59 6.13
CA SER A 98 -7.05 -10.14 6.15
C SER A 98 -5.97 -9.52 7.03
N ARG A 99 -5.53 -8.32 6.67
CA ARG A 99 -4.55 -7.53 7.42
C ARG A 99 -5.08 -6.12 7.57
N SER A 100 -4.85 -5.51 8.72
CA SER A 100 -5.17 -4.09 8.91
C SER A 100 -4.09 -3.42 9.74
N GLY A 101 -3.90 -2.13 9.50
CA GLY A 101 -2.96 -1.30 10.24
C GLY A 101 -3.57 0.07 10.48
N GLU A 102 -3.23 0.68 11.61
CA GLU A 102 -3.50 2.08 11.88
C GLU A 102 -2.26 2.70 12.50
N GLY A 103 -1.87 3.87 12.02
CA GLY A 103 -0.65 4.52 12.48
C GLY A 103 -0.64 6.02 12.25
N ASP A 104 0.38 6.65 12.81
CA ASP A 104 0.75 8.01 12.44
C ASP A 104 1.25 7.98 10.97
N PRO A 105 0.81 8.92 10.11
CA PRO A 105 1.22 8.92 8.70
C PRO A 105 2.69 9.30 8.48
N GLY A 106 3.44 9.61 9.54
CA GLY A 106 4.84 10.00 9.45
C GLY A 106 5.02 11.29 8.63
N PRO A 107 6.05 11.38 7.76
CA PRO A 107 6.42 12.62 7.09
C PRO A 107 5.55 12.96 5.86
N ILE A 108 4.33 12.41 5.74
CA ILE A 108 3.43 12.72 4.62
C ILE A 108 2.94 14.18 4.77
N PRO A 109 3.09 15.02 3.73
CA PRO A 109 2.62 16.40 3.79
C PRO A 109 1.12 16.50 4.06
N THR A 110 0.71 17.42 4.94
CA THR A 110 -0.71 17.59 5.31
C THR A 110 -1.62 17.85 4.11
N ALA A 111 -1.12 18.52 3.06
CA ALA A 111 -1.86 18.70 1.81
C ALA A 111 -2.23 17.36 1.16
N ARG A 112 -1.27 16.45 1.02
CA ARG A 112 -1.51 15.09 0.49
C ARG A 112 -2.51 14.30 1.34
N LEU A 113 -2.47 14.47 2.65
CA LEU A 113 -3.44 13.81 3.55
C LEU A 113 -4.86 14.37 3.39
N ARG A 114 -5.02 15.68 3.14
CA ARG A 114 -6.33 16.27 2.83
C ARG A 114 -6.86 15.78 1.49
N ASP A 115 -6.01 15.76 0.46
CA ASP A 115 -6.40 15.27 -0.87
C ASP A 115 -6.81 13.78 -0.80
N ALA A 116 -6.05 12.97 -0.07
CA ALA A 116 -6.40 11.58 0.20
C ALA A 116 -7.72 11.47 0.98
N ALA A 117 -7.92 12.26 2.04
CA ALA A 117 -9.18 12.25 2.79
C ALA A 117 -10.39 12.59 1.91
N THR A 118 -10.29 13.60 1.05
CA THR A 118 -11.34 13.94 0.09
C THR A 118 -11.59 12.80 -0.90
N ARG A 119 -10.52 12.19 -1.42
CA ARG A 119 -10.62 11.07 -2.37
C ARG A 119 -11.30 9.84 -1.76
N LEU A 120 -10.91 9.50 -0.53
CA LEU A 120 -11.37 8.31 0.20
C LEU A 120 -12.80 8.50 0.73
N ALA A 121 -13.22 9.73 1.04
CA ALA A 121 -14.62 10.03 1.37
C ALA A 121 -15.59 9.71 0.22
N ALA A 122 -15.12 9.71 -1.03
CA ALA A 122 -15.90 9.29 -2.20
C ALA A 122 -15.94 7.75 -2.38
N LEU A 123 -15.21 6.99 -1.56
CA LEU A 123 -15.08 5.54 -1.60
C LEU A 123 -15.50 4.93 -0.26
N PRO A 124 -16.77 5.04 0.16
CA PRO A 124 -17.20 4.62 1.50
C PRO A 124 -17.06 3.11 1.75
N ASN A 125 -16.90 2.31 0.68
CA ASN A 125 -16.70 0.87 0.74
C ASN A 125 -15.27 0.44 0.36
N GLY A 126 -14.31 1.39 0.34
CA GLY A 126 -12.95 1.14 -0.12
C GLY A 126 -12.79 1.23 -1.64
N TRP A 127 -11.59 0.90 -2.12
CA TRP A 127 -11.25 0.92 -3.54
C TRP A 127 -12.00 -0.19 -4.29
N THR A 128 -12.48 0.10 -5.49
CA THR A 128 -13.18 -0.89 -6.32
C THR A 128 -12.21 -1.92 -6.89
N PRO A 129 -12.67 -3.15 -7.22
CA PRO A 129 -11.85 -4.11 -7.94
C PRO A 129 -11.35 -3.55 -9.27
N TRP A 130 -10.20 -4.04 -9.69
CA TRP A 130 -9.66 -3.69 -11.01
C TRP A 130 -10.59 -4.25 -12.10
N PRO A 131 -10.80 -3.49 -13.19
CA PRO A 131 -11.61 -3.96 -14.29
C PRO A 131 -10.93 -5.15 -14.98
N SER A 132 -11.67 -6.21 -15.24
CA SER A 132 -11.21 -7.32 -16.06
C SER A 132 -10.98 -6.84 -17.50
N LEU A 133 -9.85 -7.21 -18.09
CA LEU A 133 -9.65 -7.08 -19.52
C LEU A 133 -10.63 -8.04 -20.21
N THR A 134 -11.64 -7.49 -20.87
CA THR A 134 -12.60 -8.24 -21.71
C THR A 134 -12.18 -8.14 -23.16
#